data_AF-A0A951ZK69-F1
#
_entry.id   AF-A0A951ZK69-F1
#
_cell.length_a   1.000
_cell.length_b   1.000
_cell.length_c   1.000
_cell.angle_alpha   90.00
_cell.angle_beta   90.00
_cell.angle_gamma   90.00
#
_symmetry.space_group_name_H-M   'P 1'
#
loop_
_entity.id
_entity.type
_entity.pdbx_description
1 polymer ?
#
loop_
_entity_poly.entity_id
_entity_poly.type
_entity_poly.pdbx_seq_one_letter_code
_entity_poly.pdbx_strand_id
1 'polypeptide(L)'
;LDRLRGDRIGIIVFAGSARKQVPITIDYATAKMTVQSITPDDVNTQGTSLSAAINMAMESLPVDRASSGAIILITDGEDHEGEAVELARKAKKQNVFVHTIGIGTPQGVPIPIYNNGLVSGYKTDRNGQTVITKLNEQILKEIASEGGGIYVKGNNPTLALDQIKKEIDRMDKQVVSMKRYEDGKEQFQWPLALAIFLIILEGFISEQSTGMLTRMDFLTPKR
;
A
#
# COMPACT_ATOMS: atom_id res chain seq x y z
N LEU A 1 -0.73 0.06 -14.09
CA LEU A 1 -1.19 1.44 -13.88
C LEU A 1 -2.66 1.61 -14.24
N ASP A 2 -3.08 1.24 -15.46
CA ASP A 2 -4.47 1.39 -15.96
C ASP A 2 -5.58 0.66 -15.15
N ARG A 3 -5.21 -0.18 -14.19
CA ARG A 3 -6.14 -0.94 -13.33
C ARG A 3 -6.29 -0.39 -11.91
N LEU A 4 -5.52 0.63 -11.55
CA LEU A 4 -5.56 1.29 -10.24
C LEU A 4 -6.68 2.33 -10.21
N ARG A 5 -7.31 2.53 -9.06
CA ARG A 5 -8.50 3.38 -8.94
C ARG A 5 -8.42 4.24 -7.69
N GLY A 6 -7.91 5.46 -7.83
CA GLY A 6 -7.73 6.40 -6.72
C GLY A 6 -6.51 6.15 -5.83
N ASP A 7 -5.74 5.09 -6.12
CA ASP A 7 -4.50 4.77 -5.42
C ASP A 7 -3.39 5.79 -5.75
N ARG A 8 -2.51 6.03 -4.78
CA ARG A 8 -1.30 6.83 -5.05
C ARG A 8 -0.16 5.89 -5.41
N ILE A 9 0.59 6.23 -6.45
CA ILE A 9 1.72 5.45 -6.93
C ILE A 9 3.01 6.25 -6.88
N GLY A 10 4.11 5.61 -6.51
CA GLY A 10 5.46 6.11 -6.69
C GLY A 10 6.29 5.11 -7.50
N ILE A 11 7.34 5.60 -8.16
CA ILE A 11 8.27 4.76 -8.92
C ILE A 11 9.68 5.04 -8.42
N ILE A 12 10.35 3.97 -8.01
CA ILE A 12 11.76 3.98 -7.62
C ILE A 12 12.50 3.10 -8.60
N VAL A 13 13.63 3.60 -9.10
CA VAL A 13 14.56 2.84 -9.93
C VAL A 13 15.79 2.55 -9.10
N PHE A 14 16.35 1.35 -9.23
CA PHE A 14 17.51 0.94 -8.45
C PHE A 14 18.46 0.07 -9.26
N ALA A 15 19.72 0.13 -8.86
CA ALA A 15 20.80 -0.79 -9.22
C ALA A 15 21.68 -0.90 -7.96
N GLY A 16 22.95 -0.48 -7.95
CA GLY A 16 23.76 -0.43 -6.73
C GLY A 16 23.33 0.67 -5.75
N SER A 17 22.42 1.56 -6.15
CA SER A 17 21.72 2.50 -5.27
C SER A 17 20.29 2.70 -5.77
N ALA A 18 19.41 3.26 -4.93
CA ALA A 18 18.01 3.53 -5.28
C ALA A 18 17.76 5.04 -5.46
N ARG A 19 16.84 5.40 -6.37
CA ARG A 19 16.41 6.78 -6.61
C ARG A 19 14.90 6.85 -6.85
N LYS A 20 14.24 7.84 -6.23
CA LYS A 20 12.86 8.21 -6.54
C LYS A 20 12.79 8.83 -7.93
N GLN A 21 12.19 8.11 -8.86
CA GLN A 21 11.97 8.59 -10.22
C GLN A 21 10.63 9.32 -10.34
N VAL A 22 9.60 8.80 -9.68
CA VAL A 22 8.28 9.44 -9.57
C VAL A 22 7.88 9.47 -8.10
N PRO A 23 7.76 10.67 -7.49
CA PRO A 23 7.17 10.80 -6.15
C PRO A 23 5.75 10.25 -6.11
N ILE A 24 5.26 9.93 -4.91
CA ILE A 24 3.90 9.42 -4.74
C ILE A 24 2.87 10.41 -5.30
N THR A 25 2.09 9.97 -6.30
CA THR A 25 1.14 10.78 -7.05
C THR A 25 -0.09 9.99 -7.47
N ILE A 26 -1.18 10.68 -7.78
CA ILE A 26 -2.36 10.14 -8.48
C ILE A 26 -2.30 10.37 -9.99
N ASP A 27 -1.28 11.10 -10.47
CA ASP A 27 -1.07 11.34 -11.90
C ASP A 27 -0.46 10.11 -12.57
N TYR A 28 -1.35 9.20 -12.97
CA TYR A 28 -0.97 7.98 -13.68
C TYR A 28 -0.43 8.25 -15.08
N ALA A 29 -0.79 9.37 -15.72
CA ALA A 29 -0.34 9.70 -17.07
C ALA A 29 1.16 10.04 -17.04
N THR A 30 1.56 10.92 -16.12
CA THR A 30 2.96 11.28 -15.92
C THR A 30 3.77 10.07 -15.49
N ALA A 31 3.28 9.27 -14.52
CA ALA A 31 3.96 8.05 -14.11
C ALA A 31 4.19 7.07 -15.28
N LYS A 32 3.20 6.91 -16.17
CA LYS A 32 3.32 6.05 -17.36
C LYS A 32 4.36 6.58 -18.34
N MET A 33 4.35 7.88 -18.63
CA MET A 33 5.35 8.52 -19.49
C MET A 33 6.76 8.34 -18.93
N THR A 34 6.92 8.49 -17.61
CA THR A 34 8.22 8.29 -16.97
C THR A 34 8.68 6.85 -17.05
N VAL A 35 7.82 5.85 -16.81
CA VAL A 35 8.21 4.43 -16.98
C VAL A 35 8.70 4.15 -18.40
N GLN A 36 8.05 4.72 -19.41
CA GLN A 36 8.43 4.55 -20.81
C GLN A 36 9.77 5.21 -21.16
N SER A 37 10.21 6.21 -20.40
CA SER A 37 11.48 6.91 -20.64
C SER A 37 12.65 6.37 -19.82
N ILE A 38 12.41 5.50 -18.83
CA ILE A 38 13.48 4.95 -17.98
C ILE A 38 14.38 4.04 -18.81
N THR A 39 15.68 4.28 -18.69
CA THR A 39 16.76 3.49 -19.29
C THR A 39 17.70 2.98 -18.20
N PRO A 40 18.43 1.87 -18.43
CA PRO A 40 19.45 1.41 -17.49
C PRO A 40 20.54 2.47 -17.17
N ASP A 41 20.73 3.44 -18.06
CA ASP A 41 21.70 4.53 -17.90
C ASP A 41 21.26 5.59 -16.88
N ASP A 42 20.00 5.58 -16.44
CA ASP A 42 19.49 6.50 -15.41
C ASP A 42 20.04 6.20 -14.00
N VAL A 43 20.67 5.03 -13.81
CA VAL A 43 21.32 4.65 -12.55
C VAL A 43 22.82 4.45 -12.75
N ASN A 44 23.59 5.45 -12.31
CA ASN A 44 25.05 5.47 -12.46
C ASN A 44 25.81 4.44 -11.60
N THR A 45 25.18 3.91 -10.55
CA THR A 45 25.81 2.95 -9.64
C THR A 45 25.56 1.54 -10.10
N GLN A 46 26.59 0.87 -10.61
CA GLN A 46 26.51 -0.55 -10.95
C GLN A 46 26.33 -1.44 -9.71
N GLY A 47 25.70 -2.58 -9.92
CA GLY A 47 25.33 -3.53 -8.88
C GLY A 47 23.81 -3.64 -8.74
N THR A 48 23.40 -4.36 -7.72
CA THR A 48 22.01 -4.49 -7.31
C THR A 48 22.00 -4.20 -5.81
N SER A 49 20.98 -3.51 -5.31
CA SER A 49 20.78 -3.25 -3.88
C SER A 49 19.29 -3.27 -3.60
N LEU A 50 18.81 -4.46 -3.26
CA LEU A 50 17.40 -4.69 -2.91
C LEU A 50 17.05 -3.96 -1.60
N SER A 51 18.00 -3.93 -0.67
CA SER A 51 17.91 -3.23 0.62
C SER A 51 17.67 -1.73 0.42
N ALA A 52 18.47 -1.05 -0.41
CA ALA A 52 18.29 0.37 -0.72
C ALA A 52 16.92 0.67 -1.35
N ALA A 53 16.46 -0.19 -2.25
CA ALA A 53 15.16 -0.03 -2.90
C ALA A 53 13.99 -0.12 -1.89
N ILE A 54 14.01 -1.15 -1.03
CA ILE A 54 12.97 -1.35 0.00
C ILE A 54 13.00 -0.19 0.99
N ASN A 55 14.17 0.20 1.50
CA ASN A 55 14.27 1.28 2.47
C ASN A 55 13.78 2.61 1.88
N MET A 56 14.18 2.95 0.65
CA MET A 56 13.70 4.16 -0.03
C MET A 56 12.19 4.13 -0.26
N ALA A 57 11.62 2.98 -0.59
CA ALA A 57 10.18 2.84 -0.74
C ALA A 57 9.44 3.08 0.57
N MET A 58 9.94 2.53 1.69
CA MET A 58 9.39 2.78 3.02
C MET A 58 9.45 4.27 3.40
N GLU A 59 10.56 4.95 3.14
CA GLU A 59 10.72 6.39 3.41
C GLU A 59 9.84 7.27 2.50
N SER A 60 9.46 6.76 1.34
CA SER A 60 8.63 7.49 0.37
C SER A 60 7.15 7.44 0.72
N LEU A 61 6.71 6.44 1.49
CA LEU A 61 5.32 6.28 1.89
C LEU A 61 4.94 7.34 2.94
N PRO A 62 3.72 7.91 2.86
CA PRO A 62 3.27 8.88 3.85
C PRO A 62 3.16 8.23 5.24
N VAL A 63 3.56 8.98 6.27
CA VAL A 63 3.64 8.53 7.68
C VAL A 63 2.26 8.36 8.34
N ASP A 64 1.18 8.40 7.56
CA ASP A 64 -0.17 8.26 8.11
C ASP A 64 -0.42 6.81 8.55
N ARG A 65 -0.47 6.61 9.86
CA ARG A 65 -0.68 5.32 10.53
C ARG A 65 -1.98 4.63 10.13
N ALA A 66 -2.96 5.37 9.58
CA ALA A 66 -4.23 4.81 9.15
C ALA A 66 -4.20 4.20 7.74
N SER A 67 -3.11 4.38 6.98
CA SER A 67 -3.00 3.89 5.60
C SER A 67 -2.08 2.67 5.49
N SER A 68 -2.53 1.63 4.79
CA SER A 68 -1.65 0.52 4.37
C SER A 68 -0.90 0.90 3.10
N GLY A 69 0.33 0.41 2.97
CA GLY A 69 1.13 0.55 1.76
C GLY A 69 1.47 -0.79 1.15
N ALA A 70 1.74 -0.81 -0.16
CA ALA A 70 2.36 -1.94 -0.83
C ALA A 70 3.62 -1.50 -1.58
N ILE A 71 4.68 -2.29 -1.44
CA ILE A 71 5.90 -2.19 -2.23
C ILE A 71 5.86 -3.34 -3.23
N ILE A 72 6.00 -3.04 -4.52
CA ILE A 72 6.10 -4.06 -5.58
C ILE A 72 7.51 -3.99 -6.15
N LEU A 73 8.34 -4.95 -5.78
CA LEU A 73 9.73 -5.05 -6.22
C LEU A 73 9.82 -5.89 -7.49
N ILE A 74 10.32 -5.34 -8.59
CA ILE A 74 10.47 -6.04 -9.87
C ILE A 74 11.96 -6.21 -10.14
N THR A 75 12.45 -7.45 -10.18
CA THR A 75 13.90 -7.73 -10.22
C THR A 75 14.20 -9.17 -10.61
N ASP A 76 15.43 -9.46 -11.04
CA ASP A 76 15.99 -10.81 -11.13
C ASP A 76 16.47 -11.35 -9.77
N GLY A 77 16.53 -10.51 -8.73
CA GLY A 77 17.00 -10.92 -7.40
C GLY A 77 18.49 -11.23 -7.36
N GLU A 78 19.28 -10.75 -8.33
CA GLU A 78 20.73 -10.90 -8.34
C GLU A 78 21.39 -9.98 -7.32
N ASP A 79 21.20 -10.28 -6.03
CA ASP A 79 21.96 -9.65 -4.95
C ASP A 79 21.97 -10.47 -3.67
N HIS A 80 22.98 -10.23 -2.83
CA HIS A 80 23.30 -11.01 -1.64
C HIS A 80 23.35 -10.12 -0.39
N GLU A 81 22.20 -9.82 0.23
CA GLU A 81 22.17 -9.18 1.56
C GLU A 81 20.97 -9.68 2.36
N GLY A 82 21.22 -10.26 3.55
CA GLY A 82 20.17 -10.55 4.54
C GLY A 82 19.42 -9.31 5.01
N GLU A 83 19.98 -8.12 4.77
CA GLU A 83 19.36 -6.82 5.09
C GLU A 83 18.04 -6.59 4.34
N ALA A 84 17.92 -7.02 3.08
CA ALA A 84 16.67 -6.85 2.32
C ALA A 84 15.49 -7.60 2.97
N VAL A 85 15.77 -8.79 3.53
CA VAL A 85 14.79 -9.60 4.26
C VAL A 85 14.39 -8.92 5.58
N GLU A 86 15.37 -8.40 6.33
CA GLU A 86 15.10 -7.66 7.57
C GLU A 86 14.30 -6.37 7.32
N LEU A 87 14.61 -5.64 6.25
CA LEU A 87 13.86 -4.46 5.84
C LEU A 87 12.43 -4.82 5.42
N ALA A 88 12.23 -5.92 4.71
CA ALA A 88 10.89 -6.42 4.39
C ALA A 88 10.09 -6.74 5.65
N ARG A 89 10.71 -7.41 6.62
CA ARG A 89 10.08 -7.67 7.93
C ARG A 89 9.74 -6.38 8.67
N LYS A 90 10.60 -5.36 8.59
CA LYS A 90 10.36 -4.03 9.17
C LYS A 90 9.20 -3.31 8.48
N ALA A 91 9.12 -3.38 7.14
CA ALA A 91 8.01 -2.83 6.36
C ALA A 91 6.68 -3.42 6.81
N LYS A 92 6.61 -4.75 6.95
CA LYS A 92 5.40 -5.45 7.43
C LYS A 92 4.93 -4.95 8.80
N LYS A 93 5.87 -4.72 9.73
CA LYS A 93 5.56 -4.14 11.07
C LYS A 93 4.99 -2.72 10.98
N GLN A 94 5.25 -2.00 9.88
CA GLN A 94 4.72 -0.67 9.59
C GLN A 94 3.46 -0.72 8.71
N ASN A 95 2.82 -1.89 8.57
CA ASN A 95 1.65 -2.10 7.71
C ASN A 95 1.92 -1.80 6.22
N VAL A 96 3.18 -2.02 5.80
CA VAL A 96 3.64 -1.93 4.41
C VAL A 96 3.99 -3.34 3.92
N PHE A 97 3.24 -3.85 2.97
CA PHE A 97 3.42 -5.21 2.45
C PHE A 97 4.39 -5.22 1.27
N VAL A 98 5.37 -6.12 1.29
CA VAL A 98 6.37 -6.22 0.21
C VAL A 98 6.04 -7.41 -0.68
N HIS A 99 5.73 -7.12 -1.94
CA HIS A 99 5.53 -8.10 -3.01
C HIS A 99 6.72 -8.09 -3.95
N THR A 100 7.05 -9.24 -4.53
CA THR A 100 8.19 -9.36 -5.45
C THR A 100 7.76 -10.01 -6.75
N ILE A 101 8.20 -9.46 -7.88
CA ILE A 101 8.01 -10.01 -9.22
C ILE A 101 9.40 -10.37 -9.77
N GLY A 102 9.63 -11.67 -9.95
CA GLY A 102 10.87 -12.21 -10.49
C GLY A 102 10.91 -12.13 -12.01
N ILE A 103 11.89 -11.45 -12.60
CA ILE A 103 12.11 -11.38 -14.05
C ILE A 103 13.33 -12.21 -14.44
N GLY A 104 13.21 -13.01 -15.49
CA GLY A 104 14.31 -13.80 -16.03
C GLY A 104 14.18 -15.30 -15.76
N THR A 105 15.31 -16.01 -15.83
CA THR A 105 15.36 -17.47 -15.72
C THR A 105 16.44 -17.91 -14.74
N PRO A 106 16.22 -18.98 -13.94
CA PRO A 106 17.25 -19.50 -13.03
C PRO A 106 18.49 -20.06 -13.75
N GLN A 107 18.33 -20.52 -15.00
CA GLN A 107 19.41 -21.05 -15.83
C GLN A 107 20.43 -19.96 -16.19
N GLY A 108 19.94 -18.73 -16.27
CA GLY A 108 20.72 -17.55 -16.61
C GLY A 108 20.82 -17.31 -18.10
N VAL A 109 20.84 -16.03 -18.47
CA VAL A 109 20.95 -15.59 -19.86
C VAL A 109 21.99 -14.47 -19.97
N PRO A 110 22.73 -14.36 -21.07
CA PRO A 110 23.62 -13.24 -21.30
C PRO A 110 22.82 -11.96 -21.55
N ILE A 111 23.32 -10.81 -21.08
CA ILE A 111 22.67 -9.52 -21.27
C ILE A 111 23.04 -8.98 -22.67
N PRO A 112 22.10 -8.87 -23.64
CA PRO A 112 22.41 -8.39 -24.98
C PRO A 112 22.66 -6.88 -25.00
N ILE A 113 23.59 -6.44 -25.85
CA ILE A 113 23.81 -5.03 -26.18
C ILE A 113 23.19 -4.80 -27.55
N TYR A 114 22.24 -3.86 -27.63
CA TYR A 114 21.59 -3.48 -28.87
C TYR A 114 22.26 -2.25 -29.48
N ASN A 115 22.54 -2.30 -30.77
CA ASN A 115 22.95 -1.16 -31.58
C ASN A 115 21.98 -1.05 -32.78
N ASN A 116 21.25 0.06 -32.88
CA ASN A 116 20.19 0.25 -33.89
C ASN A 116 19.17 -0.91 -33.94
N GLY A 117 18.82 -1.48 -32.78
CA GLY A 117 17.85 -2.58 -32.66
C GLY A 117 18.40 -3.98 -33.03
N LEU A 118 19.65 -4.08 -33.47
CA LEU A 118 20.34 -5.35 -33.72
C LEU A 118 21.25 -5.69 -32.53
N VAL A 119 21.34 -6.98 -32.20
CA VAL A 119 22.26 -7.46 -31.17
C VAL A 119 23.69 -7.30 -31.69
N SER A 120 24.43 -6.36 -31.08
CA SER A 120 25.82 -6.05 -31.44
C SER A 120 26.83 -6.83 -30.60
N GLY A 121 26.37 -7.50 -29.53
CA GLY A 121 27.21 -8.26 -28.61
C GLY A 121 26.50 -8.51 -27.29
N TYR A 122 27.25 -8.95 -26.29
CA TYR A 122 26.76 -9.15 -24.93
C TYR A 122 27.58 -8.32 -23.94
N LYS A 123 26.96 -7.93 -22.83
CA LYS A 123 27.62 -7.21 -21.75
C LYS A 123 28.73 -8.06 -21.17
N THR A 124 29.92 -7.48 -21.05
CA THR A 124 31.09 -8.12 -20.45
C THR A 124 31.44 -7.48 -19.10
N ASP A 125 32.04 -8.28 -18.22
CA ASP A 125 32.61 -7.81 -16.96
C ASP A 125 33.96 -7.12 -17.18
N ARG A 126 34.60 -6.67 -16.09
CA ARG A 126 35.92 -6.03 -16.12
C ARG A 126 37.04 -6.94 -16.64
N ASN A 127 36.83 -8.25 -16.65
CA ASN A 127 37.77 -9.26 -17.11
C ASN A 127 37.49 -9.70 -18.57
N GLY A 128 36.49 -9.10 -19.23
CA GLY A 128 36.10 -9.44 -20.60
C GLY A 128 35.23 -10.68 -20.72
N GLN A 129 34.73 -11.25 -19.61
CA GLN A 129 33.81 -12.39 -19.62
C GLN A 129 32.37 -11.93 -19.77
N THR A 130 31.56 -12.67 -20.51
CA THR A 130 30.13 -12.36 -20.67
C THR A 130 29.39 -12.44 -19.33
N VAL A 131 28.67 -11.37 -18.98
CA VAL A 131 27.81 -11.31 -17.80
C VAL A 131 26.56 -12.15 -18.06
N ILE A 132 26.36 -13.16 -17.21
CA ILE A 132 25.17 -14.02 -17.21
C ILE A 132 24.30 -13.62 -16.03
N THR A 133 23.10 -13.11 -16.30
CA THR A 133 22.11 -12.78 -15.27
C THR A 133 21.19 -13.96 -14.99
N LYS A 134 20.99 -14.31 -13.71
CA LYS A 134 20.20 -15.44 -13.21
C LYS A 134 19.12 -14.97 -12.25
N LEU A 135 17.89 -15.42 -12.48
CA LEU A 135 16.80 -15.20 -11.54
C LEU A 135 17.04 -15.98 -10.24
N ASN A 136 17.22 -15.27 -9.13
CA ASN A 136 17.24 -15.85 -7.80
C ASN A 136 15.82 -15.85 -7.20
N GLU A 137 15.04 -16.89 -7.48
CA GLU A 137 13.69 -16.99 -6.93
C GLU A 137 13.66 -17.14 -5.40
N GLN A 138 14.72 -17.69 -4.81
CA GLN A 138 14.74 -18.02 -3.39
C GLN A 138 14.69 -16.77 -2.53
N ILE A 139 15.57 -15.80 -2.81
CA ILE A 139 15.61 -14.55 -2.06
C ILE A 139 14.32 -13.73 -2.23
N LEU A 140 13.73 -13.74 -3.43
CA LEU A 140 12.48 -13.01 -3.69
C LEU A 140 11.30 -13.63 -2.95
N LYS A 141 11.23 -14.96 -2.87
CA LYS A 141 10.23 -15.67 -2.06
C LYS A 141 10.39 -15.34 -0.58
N GLU A 142 11.61 -15.28 -0.08
CA GLU A 142 11.91 -14.95 1.30
C GLU A 142 11.51 -13.49 1.65
N ILE A 143 11.93 -12.52 0.83
CA ILE A 143 11.54 -11.11 0.96
C ILE A 143 10.01 -10.96 0.97
N ALA A 144 9.32 -11.59 0.02
CA ALA A 144 7.86 -11.53 -0.04
C ALA A 144 7.19 -12.16 1.19
N SER A 145 7.70 -13.30 1.66
CA SER A 145 7.14 -13.99 2.82
C SER A 145 7.32 -13.19 4.11
N GLU A 146 8.53 -12.70 4.37
CA GLU A 146 8.87 -11.89 5.54
C GLU A 146 8.19 -10.51 5.49
N GLY A 147 8.03 -9.95 4.29
CA GLY A 147 7.28 -8.73 4.00
C GLY A 147 5.76 -8.88 3.99
N GLY A 148 5.23 -10.10 4.16
CA GLY A 148 3.79 -10.37 4.20
C GLY A 148 3.06 -10.21 2.86
N GLY A 149 3.80 -10.15 1.75
CA GLY A 149 3.24 -10.12 0.40
C GLY A 149 3.34 -11.48 -0.30
N ILE A 150 3.45 -11.44 -1.63
CA ILE A 150 3.54 -12.62 -2.48
C ILE A 150 4.70 -12.51 -3.47
N TYR A 151 5.31 -13.66 -3.77
CA TYR A 151 6.22 -13.79 -4.89
C TYR A 151 5.45 -14.21 -6.13
N VAL A 152 5.73 -13.55 -7.25
CA VAL A 152 5.15 -13.87 -8.55
C VAL A 152 6.24 -13.98 -9.60
N LYS A 153 6.15 -15.00 -10.45
CA LYS A 153 7.04 -15.15 -11.60
C LYS A 153 6.55 -14.26 -12.75
N GLY A 154 7.38 -13.31 -13.17
CA GLY A 154 7.02 -12.29 -14.16
C GLY A 154 7.06 -12.75 -15.62
N ASN A 155 7.34 -14.03 -15.89
CA ASN A 155 7.37 -14.59 -17.26
C ASN A 155 6.00 -14.48 -17.96
N ASN A 156 4.90 -14.35 -17.20
CA ASN A 156 3.59 -14.01 -17.74
C ASN A 156 3.13 -12.68 -17.10
N PRO A 157 3.30 -11.55 -17.79
CA PRO A 157 2.95 -10.24 -17.25
C PRO A 157 1.49 -10.13 -16.83
N THR A 158 0.56 -10.71 -17.59
CA THR A 158 -0.88 -10.64 -17.28
C THR A 158 -1.20 -11.37 -15.98
N LEU A 159 -0.71 -12.60 -15.83
CA LEU A 159 -0.92 -13.38 -14.61
C LEU A 159 -0.28 -12.70 -13.40
N ALA A 160 0.91 -12.12 -13.58
CA ALA A 160 1.60 -11.41 -12.52
C ALA A 160 0.82 -10.18 -12.03
N LEU A 161 0.29 -9.41 -12.97
CA LEU A 161 -0.55 -8.25 -12.67
C LEU A 161 -1.86 -8.65 -11.99
N ASP A 162 -2.49 -9.76 -12.41
CA ASP A 162 -3.73 -10.24 -11.79
C ASP A 162 -3.53 -10.66 -10.34
N GLN A 163 -2.46 -11.40 -10.05
CA GLN A 163 -2.13 -11.85 -8.69
C GLN A 163 -1.81 -10.69 -7.76
N ILE A 164 -0.98 -9.75 -8.20
CA ILE A 164 -0.63 -8.57 -7.40
C ILE A 164 -1.86 -7.69 -7.16
N LYS A 165 -2.67 -7.44 -8.19
CA LYS A 165 -3.91 -6.65 -8.03
C LYS A 165 -4.85 -7.27 -7.01
N LYS A 166 -5.00 -8.59 -7.03
CA LYS A 166 -5.87 -9.30 -6.07
C LYS A 166 -5.41 -9.11 -4.62
N GLU A 167 -4.10 -9.09 -4.38
CA GLU A 167 -3.57 -8.85 -3.04
C GLU A 167 -3.72 -7.38 -2.60
N ILE A 168 -3.53 -6.42 -3.51
CA ILE A 168 -3.80 -5.00 -3.22
C ILE A 168 -5.28 -4.79 -2.86
N ASP A 169 -6.20 -5.32 -3.67
CA ASP A 169 -7.65 -5.25 -3.42
C ASP A 169 -8.05 -5.89 -2.07
N ARG A 170 -7.29 -6.88 -1.59
CA ARG A 170 -7.51 -7.56 -0.30
C ARG A 170 -7.04 -6.70 0.87
N MET A 171 -5.87 -6.07 0.74
CA MET A 171 -5.30 -5.17 1.73
C MET A 171 -6.23 -3.99 2.01
N ASP A 172 -6.79 -3.36 0.97
CA ASP A 172 -7.73 -2.25 1.12
C ASP A 172 -8.97 -2.64 1.94
N LYS A 173 -9.52 -3.83 1.69
CA LYS A 173 -10.66 -4.36 2.44
C LYS A 173 -10.34 -4.60 3.91
N GLN A 174 -9.12 -5.05 4.22
CA GLN A 174 -8.68 -5.29 5.59
C GLN A 174 -8.54 -3.97 6.36
N VAL A 175 -7.95 -2.94 5.76
CA VAL A 175 -7.84 -1.61 6.40
C VAL A 175 -9.20 -0.99 6.64
N VAL A 176 -10.11 -1.03 5.66
CA VAL A 176 -11.49 -0.52 5.83
C VAL A 176 -12.22 -1.24 6.97
N SER A 177 -12.00 -2.55 7.12
CA SER A 177 -12.61 -3.35 8.19
C SER A 177 -12.05 -3.01 9.57
N MET A 178 -10.73 -2.79 9.69
CA MET A 178 -10.10 -2.36 10.95
C MET A 178 -10.57 -0.96 11.38
N LYS A 179 -10.68 -0.02 10.44
CA LYS A 179 -11.20 1.33 10.72
C LYS A 179 -12.64 1.30 11.25
N ARG A 180 -13.50 0.42 10.72
CA ARG A 180 -14.86 0.21 11.26
C ARG A 180 -14.89 -0.42 12.65
N TYR A 181 -13.84 -1.13 13.06
CA TYR A 181 -13.72 -1.68 14.41
C TYR A 181 -13.21 -0.63 15.41
N GLU A 182 -12.35 0.29 14.98
CA GLU A 182 -11.89 1.42 15.80
C GLU A 182 -12.94 2.53 15.93
N ASP A 183 -13.75 2.78 14.90
CA ASP A 183 -15.02 3.51 15.03
C ASP A 183 -16.02 2.62 15.80
N GLY A 184 -15.80 2.52 17.12
CA GLY A 184 -16.71 1.84 18.03
C GLY A 184 -18.12 2.38 17.83
N LYS A 185 -19.08 1.49 17.55
CA LYS A 185 -20.49 1.84 17.36
C LYS A 185 -20.92 2.86 18.41
N GLU A 186 -21.22 4.07 17.97
CA GLU A 186 -21.57 5.14 18.89
C GLU A 186 -22.86 4.75 19.65
N GLN A 187 -22.73 4.42 20.94
CA GLN A 187 -23.84 3.91 21.75
C GLN A 187 -24.80 5.02 22.22
N PHE A 188 -24.73 6.22 21.63
CA PHE A 188 -25.57 7.37 22.01
C PHE A 188 -27.06 7.12 21.81
N GLN A 189 -27.44 6.09 21.03
CA GLN A 189 -28.82 5.68 20.83
C GLN A 189 -29.54 5.38 22.15
N TRP A 190 -28.85 4.76 23.12
CA TRP A 190 -29.42 4.45 24.44
C TRP A 190 -29.63 5.70 25.30
N PRO A 191 -28.62 6.57 25.52
CA PRO A 191 -28.82 7.88 26.15
C PRO A 191 -29.88 8.75 25.46
N LEU A 192 -29.92 8.77 24.12
CA LEU A 192 -30.89 9.54 23.35
C LEU A 192 -32.31 8.99 23.51
N ALA A 193 -32.48 7.66 23.46
CA ALA A 193 -33.77 7.03 23.72
C ALA A 193 -34.26 7.31 25.15
N LEU A 194 -33.36 7.30 26.13
CA LEU A 194 -33.68 7.66 27.52
C LEU A 194 -34.11 9.13 27.63
N ALA A 195 -33.42 10.05 26.97
CA ALA A 195 -33.77 11.47 26.96
C ALA A 195 -35.16 11.70 26.33
N ILE A 196 -35.45 11.07 25.19
CA ILE A 196 -36.76 11.14 24.54
C ILE A 196 -37.85 10.56 25.45
N PHE A 197 -37.58 9.43 26.10
CA PHE A 197 -38.52 8.81 27.05
C PHE A 197 -38.86 9.74 28.22
N LEU A 198 -37.87 10.41 28.81
CA LEU A 198 -38.07 11.36 29.90
C LEU A 198 -38.91 12.58 29.47
N ILE A 199 -38.67 13.11 28.26
CA ILE A 199 -39.46 14.22 27.71
C ILE A 199 -40.93 13.83 27.52
N ILE A 200 -41.20 12.62 27.03
CA ILE A 200 -42.57 12.12 26.90
C ILE A 200 -43.22 11.99 28.27
N LEU A 201 -42.50 11.45 29.26
CA LEU A 201 -43.00 11.28 30.62
C LEU A 201 -43.36 12.62 31.29
N GLU A 202 -42.53 13.65 31.07
CA GLU A 202 -42.79 15.01 31.54
C GLU A 202 -44.11 15.57 30.99
N GLY A 203 -44.37 15.37 29.68
CA GLY A 203 -45.61 15.78 29.04
C GLY A 203 -46.86 15.21 29.73
N PHE A 204 -46.84 13.93 30.11
CA PHE A 204 -47.96 13.28 30.82
C PHE A 204 -48.16 13.79 32.25
N ILE A 205 -47.08 14.17 32.95
CA ILE A 205 -47.16 14.68 34.33
C ILE A 205 -47.67 16.13 34.35
N SER A 206 -47.24 16.95 33.40
CA SER A 206 -47.64 18.37 33.28
C SER A 206 -49.15 18.53 33.09
N GLU A 207 -49.76 17.64 32.29
CA GLU A 207 -51.19 17.67 31.97
C GLU A 207 -52.08 17.37 33.19
N GLN A 208 -51.61 16.60 34.17
CA GLN A 208 -52.38 16.30 35.39
C GLN A 208 -52.28 17.37 36.47
N SER A 209 -51.21 18.18 36.50
CA SER A 209 -51.02 19.21 37.54
C SER A 209 -51.78 20.52 37.26
N THR A 210 -52.11 20.78 35.99
CA THR A 210 -52.79 22.03 35.60
C THR A 210 -54.30 21.98 35.86
N GLY A 211 -54.90 20.78 36.00
CA GLY A 211 -56.32 20.63 36.35
C GLY A 211 -56.65 20.91 37.82
N MET A 212 -55.68 20.84 38.73
CA MET A 212 -55.93 20.95 40.18
C MET A 212 -55.84 22.40 40.70
N LEU A 213 -55.13 23.30 40.01
CA LEU A 213 -54.98 24.70 40.41
C LEU A 213 -56.17 25.59 39.98
N THR A 214 -56.96 25.19 38.98
CA THR A 214 -58.15 25.95 38.54
C THR A 214 -59.38 25.75 39.44
N ARG A 215 -59.31 24.86 40.44
CA ARG A 215 -60.42 24.60 41.38
C ARG A 215 -60.36 25.40 42.69
N MET A 216 -59.27 26.12 42.96
CA MET A 216 -59.07 26.83 44.23
C MET A 216 -59.35 28.33 44.19
N ASP A 217 -59.61 28.92 43.02
CA ASP A 217 -59.81 30.38 42.86
C ASP A 217 -61.28 30.87 42.92
N PHE A 218 -62.24 30.02 43.33
CA PHE A 218 -63.67 30.40 43.40
C PHE A 218 -64.15 30.97 44.75
N LEU A 219 -63.27 31.23 45.73
CA LEU A 219 -63.68 31.64 47.09
C LEU A 219 -63.01 32.93 47.61
N THR A 220 -63.14 34.04 46.87
CA THR A 220 -62.95 35.37 47.47
C THR A 220 -64.15 36.29 47.19
N PRO A 221 -64.88 36.75 48.23
CA PRO A 221 -66.02 37.63 48.05
C PRO A 221 -65.59 39.07 47.74
N LYS A 222 -66.24 39.63 46.72
CA LYS A 222 -66.24 41.05 46.34
C LYS A 222 -66.68 41.92 47.52
N ARG A 223 -65.94 42.98 47.82
CA ARG A 223 -66.44 44.21 48.46
C ARG A 223 -66.26 45.36 47.49
#